data_AF-A0AAU2G7C8-F1
#
_entry.id   AF-A0AAU2G7C8-F1
#
_cell.length_a   1.000
_cell.length_b   1.000
_cell.length_c   1.000
_cell.angle_alpha   90.00
_cell.angle_beta   90.00
_cell.angle_gamma   90.00
#
_symmetry.space_group_name_H-M   'P 1'
#
loop_
_entity.id
_entity.type
_entity.pdbx_description
1 polymer ?
#
loop_
_entity_poly.entity_id
_entity_poly.type
_entity_poly.pdbx_seq_one_letter_code
_entity_poly.pdbx_strand_id
1 'polypeptide(L)'
;MIKRTPSGPVLIRRSWPSFHPLPTAFFTHSTARRQVKAEALRTLRESRRATYTSFAETSGRYLEMLATTLTPLENVERFPEEREQWIEDAHKRWSKALRHRQNEVEGQRLCLALDATRPVADAAQDLAKNFALLSYATRRAIAAHKGHDLDTGPIEPPLPSYIALLTEGGLEPEAPDLKVLQSRARDAYNAFLSAAASDLGENGMLA
;
A
#
# COMPACT_ATOMS: atom_id res chain seq x y z
N MET A 1 -76.55 -27.84 74.41
CA MET A 1 -75.30 -27.52 75.12
C MET A 1 -74.23 -27.22 74.06
N ILE A 2 -73.83 -25.95 73.94
CA ILE A 2 -72.88 -25.42 72.96
C ILE A 2 -71.45 -25.64 73.46
N LYS A 3 -70.51 -26.03 72.59
CA LYS A 3 -69.06 -25.77 72.67
C LYS A 3 -68.46 -25.95 71.25
N ARG A 4 -68.25 -24.84 70.53
CA ARG A 4 -66.98 -24.09 70.34
C ARG A 4 -65.97 -24.79 69.41
N THR A 5 -65.77 -24.16 68.25
CA THR A 5 -64.61 -24.25 67.35
C THR A 5 -63.30 -23.84 68.03
N PRO A 6 -62.14 -24.33 67.54
CA PRO A 6 -61.19 -23.47 66.81
C PRO A 6 -60.61 -24.18 65.56
N SER A 7 -60.68 -23.58 64.37
CA SER A 7 -59.65 -22.74 63.72
C SER A 7 -58.34 -23.46 63.33
N GLY A 8 -58.18 -23.75 62.04
CA GLY A 8 -56.90 -23.90 61.33
C GLY A 8 -56.75 -25.19 60.51
N PRO A 9 -55.94 -25.24 59.41
CA PRO A 9 -55.30 -24.16 58.68
C PRO A 9 -55.83 -23.97 57.24
N VAL A 10 -55.58 -22.76 56.73
CA VAL A 10 -55.84 -22.27 55.38
C VAL A 10 -55.09 -23.10 54.34
N LEU A 11 -55.80 -23.66 53.36
CA LEU A 11 -55.24 -24.21 52.13
C LEU A 11 -54.59 -23.06 51.32
N ILE A 12 -53.29 -22.85 51.54
CA ILE A 12 -52.47 -22.00 50.68
C ILE A 12 -52.36 -22.71 49.34
N ARG A 13 -53.18 -22.25 48.38
CA ARG A 13 -53.06 -22.58 46.96
C ARG A 13 -51.68 -22.11 46.51
N ARG A 14 -50.70 -23.00 46.46
CA ARG A 14 -49.42 -22.75 45.80
C ARG A 14 -49.70 -22.57 44.31
N SER A 15 -49.78 -21.32 43.88
CA SER A 15 -49.63 -20.95 42.48
C SER A 15 -48.28 -21.47 42.00
N TRP A 16 -48.32 -22.38 41.04
CA TRP A 16 -47.13 -22.75 40.28
C TRP A 16 -46.64 -21.48 39.56
N PRO A 17 -45.35 -21.09 39.68
CA PRO A 17 -44.82 -20.11 38.75
C PRO A 17 -44.83 -20.78 37.38
N SER A 18 -45.62 -20.21 36.47
CA SER A 18 -45.52 -20.49 35.05
C SER A 18 -44.07 -20.22 34.62
N PHE A 19 -43.25 -21.27 34.56
CA PHE A 19 -41.97 -21.23 33.89
C PHE A 19 -42.28 -21.04 32.40
N HIS A 20 -42.38 -19.79 31.97
CA HIS A 20 -42.05 -19.47 30.59
C HIS A 20 -40.53 -19.52 30.50
N PRO A 21 -39.92 -20.49 29.79
CA PRO A 21 -38.54 -20.32 29.38
C PRO A 21 -38.51 -19.09 28.48
N LEU A 22 -37.88 -18.01 28.95
CA LEU A 22 -37.49 -16.91 28.08
C LEU A 22 -36.65 -17.52 26.95
N PRO A 23 -36.94 -17.22 25.67
CA PRO A 23 -36.10 -17.67 24.56
C PRO A 23 -34.85 -16.79 24.48
N THR A 24 -34.08 -16.69 25.56
CA THR A 24 -32.83 -15.91 25.58
C THR A 24 -31.66 -16.69 24.97
N ALA A 25 -31.77 -18.01 24.82
CA ALA A 25 -30.68 -18.85 24.31
C ALA A 25 -30.58 -18.95 22.77
N PHE A 26 -31.62 -18.55 22.02
CA PHE A 26 -31.59 -18.62 20.56
C PHE A 26 -31.06 -17.35 19.89
N PHE A 27 -31.10 -16.21 20.57
CA PHE A 27 -30.56 -14.96 20.05
C PHE A 27 -29.06 -14.77 20.35
N THR A 28 -28.53 -15.38 21.41
CA THR A 28 -27.12 -15.24 21.87
C THR A 28 -26.11 -15.86 20.92
N HIS A 29 -26.41 -17.02 20.31
CA HIS A 29 -25.53 -17.61 19.30
C HIS A 29 -25.49 -16.78 18.01
N SER A 30 -26.59 -16.12 17.67
CA SER A 30 -26.67 -15.26 16.48
C SER A 30 -25.92 -13.94 16.69
N THR A 31 -25.99 -13.37 17.89
CA THR A 31 -25.26 -12.14 18.24
C THR A 31 -23.77 -12.42 18.44
N ALA A 32 -23.39 -13.52 19.08
CA ALA A 32 -21.99 -13.92 19.23
C ALA A 32 -21.33 -14.19 17.86
N ARG A 33 -22.01 -14.90 16.94
CA ARG A 33 -21.50 -15.09 15.57
C ARG A 33 -21.36 -13.77 14.81
N ARG A 34 -22.29 -12.83 14.99
CA ARG A 34 -22.21 -11.48 14.39
C ARG A 34 -21.07 -10.66 14.98
N GLN A 35 -20.84 -10.75 16.29
CA GLN A 35 -19.72 -10.08 16.98
C GLN A 35 -18.38 -10.63 16.51
N VAL A 36 -18.19 -11.95 16.49
CA VAL A 36 -16.96 -12.58 15.96
C VAL A 36 -16.72 -12.19 14.51
N LYS A 37 -17.77 -12.17 13.67
CA LYS A 37 -17.65 -11.73 12.28
C LYS A 37 -17.25 -10.25 12.18
N ALA A 38 -17.83 -9.38 13.00
CA ALA A 38 -17.50 -7.96 13.02
C ALA A 38 -16.07 -7.70 13.49
N GLU A 39 -15.61 -8.41 14.52
CA GLU A 39 -14.23 -8.34 15.03
C GLU A 39 -13.24 -8.86 13.98
N ALA A 40 -13.52 -9.99 13.33
CA ALA A 40 -12.67 -10.51 12.25
C ALA A 40 -12.55 -9.57 11.05
N LEU A 41 -13.64 -8.88 10.69
CA LEU A 41 -13.59 -7.87 9.63
C LEU A 41 -12.82 -6.62 10.05
N ARG A 42 -12.90 -6.23 11.33
CA ARG A 42 -12.13 -5.12 11.88
C ARG A 42 -10.63 -5.43 11.90
N THR A 43 -10.22 -6.60 12.39
CA THR A 43 -8.82 -6.99 12.43
C THR A 43 -8.23 -7.12 11.03
N LEU A 44 -9.00 -7.66 10.06
CA LEU A 44 -8.59 -7.69 8.67
C LEU A 44 -8.37 -6.28 8.10
N ARG A 45 -9.26 -5.33 8.40
CA ARG A 45 -9.13 -3.94 7.96
C ARG A 45 -7.92 -3.24 8.59
N GLU A 46 -7.68 -3.45 9.89
CA GLU A 46 -6.51 -2.91 10.59
C GLU A 46 -5.20 -3.50 10.04
N SER A 47 -5.17 -4.80 9.74
CA SER A 47 -4.04 -5.46 9.08
C SER A 47 -3.77 -4.89 7.69
N ARG A 48 -4.80 -4.77 6.84
CA ARG A 48 -4.67 -4.15 5.51
C ARG A 48 -4.17 -2.72 5.59
N ARG A 49 -4.70 -1.94 6.53
CA ARG A 49 -4.25 -0.56 6.77
C ARG A 49 -2.75 -0.51 7.05
N ALA A 50 -2.26 -1.35 7.95
CA ALA A 50 -0.84 -1.42 8.26
C ALA A 50 0.01 -1.77 7.02
N THR A 51 -0.43 -2.76 6.24
CA THR A 51 0.26 -3.17 5.00
C THR A 51 0.28 -2.06 3.95
N TYR A 52 -0.85 -1.38 3.73
CA TYR A 52 -0.96 -0.29 2.76
C TYR A 52 -0.14 0.93 3.18
N THR A 53 -0.18 1.33 4.45
CA THR A 53 0.64 2.42 4.98
C THR A 53 2.13 2.10 4.86
N SER A 54 2.55 0.88 5.19
CA SER A 54 3.96 0.49 5.07
C SER A 54 4.46 0.57 3.62
N PHE A 55 3.65 0.10 2.66
CA PHE A 55 3.97 0.19 1.24
C PHE A 55 3.97 1.64 0.73
N ALA A 56 3.02 2.46 1.17
CA ALA A 56 2.96 3.89 0.85
C ALA A 56 4.23 4.62 1.31
N GLU A 57 4.66 4.41 2.55
CA GLU A 57 5.85 5.06 3.11
C GLU A 57 7.11 4.69 2.34
N THR A 58 7.33 3.41 2.08
CA THR A 58 8.52 2.94 1.34
C THR A 58 8.51 3.49 -0.09
N SER A 59 7.36 3.43 -0.75
CA SER A 59 7.19 3.94 -2.12
C SER A 59 7.39 5.46 -2.20
N GLY A 60 6.82 6.22 -1.26
CA GLY A 60 6.97 7.67 -1.17
C GLY A 60 8.43 8.08 -0.96
N ARG A 61 9.14 7.41 -0.03
CA ARG A 61 10.58 7.65 0.18
C ARG A 61 11.39 7.32 -1.06
N TYR A 62 11.06 6.25 -1.78
CA TYR A 62 11.79 5.90 -3.00
C TYR A 62 11.55 6.92 -4.12
N LEU A 63 10.30 7.36 -4.32
CA LEU A 63 9.96 8.42 -5.27
C LEU A 63 10.72 9.71 -4.99
N GLU A 64 10.82 10.12 -3.72
CA GLU A 64 11.60 11.29 -3.30
C GLU A 64 13.09 11.13 -3.59
N MET A 65 13.65 9.95 -3.31
CA MET A 65 15.05 9.65 -3.63
C MET A 65 15.31 9.72 -5.14
N LEU A 66 14.43 9.15 -5.96
CA LEU A 66 14.55 9.27 -7.42
C LEU A 66 14.41 10.73 -7.87
N ALA A 67 13.44 11.48 -7.34
CA ALA A 67 13.28 12.91 -7.65
C ALA A 67 14.55 13.72 -7.35
N THR A 68 15.16 13.51 -6.19
CA THR A 68 16.39 14.22 -5.78
C THR A 68 17.63 13.80 -6.58
N THR A 69 17.61 12.64 -7.25
CA THR A 69 18.66 12.21 -8.19
C THR A 69 18.57 12.90 -9.55
N LEU A 70 17.37 13.36 -9.93
CA LEU A 70 17.15 14.07 -11.19
C LEU A 70 17.59 15.53 -11.12
N THR A 71 17.54 16.16 -9.94
CA THR A 71 17.91 17.59 -9.80
C THR A 71 19.32 17.91 -10.28
N PRO A 72 20.37 17.14 -9.93
CA PRO A 72 21.71 17.37 -10.46
C PRO A 72 21.78 17.17 -11.99
N LEU A 73 21.02 16.22 -12.55
CA LEU A 73 20.98 16.00 -14.00
C LEU A 73 20.41 17.21 -14.75
N GLU A 74 19.35 17.83 -14.22
CA GLU A 74 18.84 19.09 -14.79
C GLU A 74 19.87 20.22 -14.73
N ASN A 75 20.74 20.22 -13.73
CA ASN A 75 21.78 21.23 -13.56
C ASN A 75 22.97 21.02 -14.50
N VAL A 76 23.20 19.80 -15.00
CA VAL A 76 24.25 19.52 -15.99
C VAL A 76 24.05 20.35 -17.26
N GLU A 77 22.81 20.49 -17.71
CA GLU A 77 22.48 21.29 -18.89
C GLU A 77 22.53 22.80 -18.61
N ARG A 78 22.18 23.20 -17.38
CA ARG A 78 22.11 24.62 -16.98
C ARG A 78 23.45 25.23 -16.62
N PHE A 79 24.37 24.44 -16.05
CA PHE A 79 25.66 24.88 -15.52
C PHE A 79 26.79 23.99 -16.06
N PRO A 80 27.20 24.18 -17.32
CA PRO A 80 28.20 23.32 -17.95
C PRO A 80 29.59 23.40 -17.31
N GLU A 81 29.91 24.50 -16.63
CA GLU A 81 31.20 24.70 -15.95
C GLU A 81 31.40 23.76 -14.75
N GLU A 82 30.30 23.34 -14.11
CA GLU A 82 30.29 22.42 -12.96
C GLU A 82 29.80 21.01 -13.33
N ARG A 83 29.74 20.70 -14.64
CA ARG A 83 29.15 19.48 -15.18
C ARG A 83 29.65 18.22 -14.49
N GLU A 84 30.95 18.07 -14.30
CA GLU A 84 31.53 16.87 -13.67
C GLU A 84 31.08 16.70 -12.22
N GLN A 85 30.97 17.80 -11.48
CA GLN A 85 30.49 17.79 -10.10
C GLN A 85 29.01 17.38 -10.03
N TRP A 86 28.17 17.94 -10.89
CA TRP A 86 26.74 17.59 -10.95
C TRP A 86 26.50 16.13 -11.33
N ILE A 87 27.29 15.59 -12.27
CA ILE A 87 27.22 14.18 -12.67
C ILE A 87 27.64 13.26 -11.51
N GLU A 88 28.71 13.60 -10.80
CA GLU A 88 29.17 12.80 -9.68
C GLU A 88 28.20 12.85 -8.50
N ASP A 89 27.57 14.00 -8.25
CA ASP A 89 26.50 14.13 -7.26
C ASP A 89 25.24 13.34 -7.66
N ALA A 90 24.85 13.35 -8.93
CA ALA A 90 23.76 12.51 -9.45
C ALA A 90 24.07 11.03 -9.20
N HIS A 91 25.28 10.60 -9.55
CA HIS A 91 25.74 9.22 -9.40
C HIS A 91 25.75 8.79 -7.93
N LYS A 92 26.31 9.59 -7.01
CA LYS A 92 26.30 9.30 -5.57
C LYS A 92 24.89 9.14 -5.01
N ARG A 93 23.98 10.04 -5.39
CA ARG A 93 22.57 9.98 -4.98
C ARG A 93 21.89 8.73 -5.54
N TRP A 94 22.17 8.40 -6.80
CA TRP A 94 21.59 7.23 -7.46
C TRP A 94 22.09 5.93 -6.83
N SER A 95 23.39 5.81 -6.55
CA SER A 95 23.96 4.65 -5.85
C SER A 95 23.36 4.48 -4.45
N LYS A 96 23.05 5.59 -3.76
CA LYS A 96 22.32 5.54 -2.48
C LYS A 96 20.87 5.05 -2.65
N ALA A 97 20.19 5.48 -3.71
CA ALA A 97 18.83 5.02 -4.03
C ALA A 97 18.79 3.53 -4.37
N LEU A 98 19.78 3.02 -5.11
CA LEU A 98 19.82 1.64 -5.57
C LEU A 98 20.15 0.60 -4.51
N ARG A 99 20.90 0.94 -3.46
CA ARG A 99 21.39 -0.05 -2.50
C ARG A 99 20.29 -0.94 -1.92
N HIS A 100 19.09 -0.40 -1.69
CA HIS A 100 18.00 -1.16 -1.05
C HIS A 100 16.59 -0.86 -1.58
N ARG A 101 16.32 0.27 -2.24
CA ARG A 101 14.94 0.77 -2.35
C ARG A 101 14.04 0.02 -3.34
N GLN A 102 14.54 -0.38 -4.51
CA GLN A 102 13.68 -1.06 -5.48
C GLN A 102 13.31 -2.49 -5.04
N ASN A 103 14.28 -3.21 -4.45
CA ASN A 103 14.04 -4.54 -3.88
C ASN A 103 13.10 -4.47 -2.66
N GLU A 104 13.22 -3.42 -1.84
CA GLU A 104 12.27 -3.16 -0.73
C GLU A 104 10.84 -2.95 -1.25
N VAL A 105 10.68 -2.12 -2.30
CA VAL A 105 9.36 -1.87 -2.91
C VAL A 105 8.78 -3.15 -3.51
N GLU A 106 9.56 -3.92 -4.28
CA GLU A 106 9.11 -5.20 -4.84
C GLU A 106 8.77 -6.23 -3.76
N GLY A 107 9.59 -6.34 -2.72
CA GLY A 107 9.34 -7.22 -1.59
C GLY A 107 8.03 -6.86 -0.86
N GLN A 108 7.82 -5.57 -0.58
CA GLN A 108 6.58 -5.12 0.06
C GLN A 108 5.36 -5.27 -0.85
N ARG A 109 5.51 -5.07 -2.17
CA ARG A 109 4.44 -5.32 -3.15
C ARG A 109 3.99 -6.78 -3.12
N LEU A 110 4.93 -7.72 -3.08
CA LEU A 110 4.63 -9.16 -3.00
C LEU A 110 3.88 -9.50 -1.71
N CYS A 111 4.28 -8.94 -0.57
CA CYS A 111 3.55 -9.09 0.69
C CYS A 111 2.15 -8.48 0.60
N LEU A 112 2.03 -7.28 0.03
CA LEU A 112 0.76 -6.57 -0.14
C LEU A 112 -0.22 -7.38 -0.98
N ALA A 113 0.24 -8.03 -2.05
CA ALA A 113 -0.61 -8.83 -2.95
C ALA A 113 -1.33 -10.01 -2.25
N LEU A 114 -0.83 -10.47 -1.10
CA LEU A 114 -1.47 -11.53 -0.31
C LEU A 114 -2.72 -11.06 0.44
N ASP A 115 -2.69 -9.80 0.92
CA ASP A 115 -3.74 -9.26 1.80
C ASP A 115 -4.67 -8.26 1.09
N ALA A 116 -4.19 -7.66 0.00
CA ALA A 116 -4.85 -6.58 -0.71
C ALA A 116 -6.05 -7.05 -1.53
N THR A 117 -7.00 -6.15 -1.73
CA THR A 117 -7.99 -6.35 -2.80
C THR A 117 -7.35 -6.14 -4.16
N ARG A 118 -7.95 -6.73 -5.19
CA ARG A 118 -7.44 -6.67 -6.56
C ARG A 118 -7.14 -5.25 -7.05
N PRO A 119 -8.02 -4.23 -6.85
CA PRO A 119 -7.71 -2.87 -7.27
C PRO A 119 -6.45 -2.29 -6.62
N VAL A 120 -6.21 -2.59 -5.33
CA VAL A 120 -5.02 -2.11 -4.61
C VAL A 120 -3.77 -2.85 -5.06
N ALA A 121 -3.86 -4.17 -5.29
CA ALA A 121 -2.76 -4.97 -5.81
C ALA A 121 -2.36 -4.55 -7.23
N ASP A 122 -3.33 -4.29 -8.11
CA ASP A 122 -3.10 -3.82 -9.48
C ASP A 122 -2.42 -2.44 -9.47
N ALA A 123 -2.90 -1.51 -8.65
CA ALA A 123 -2.29 -0.18 -8.50
C ALA A 123 -0.85 -0.24 -7.95
N ALA A 124 -0.60 -1.12 -6.96
CA ALA A 124 0.75 -1.34 -6.42
C ALA A 124 1.69 -1.95 -7.47
N GLN A 125 1.19 -2.83 -8.33
CA GLN A 125 1.93 -3.39 -9.45
C GLN A 125 2.30 -2.33 -10.49
N ASP A 126 1.37 -1.45 -10.83
CA ASP A 126 1.63 -0.37 -11.79
C ASP A 126 2.60 0.67 -11.24
N LEU A 127 2.54 0.97 -9.93
CA LEU A 127 3.54 1.80 -9.27
C LEU A 127 4.95 1.19 -9.35
N ALA A 128 5.08 -0.09 -9.02
CA ALA A 128 6.38 -0.78 -9.08
C ALA A 128 6.98 -0.80 -10.50
N LYS A 129 6.13 -1.01 -11.53
CA LYS A 129 6.56 -0.89 -12.93
C LYS A 129 7.10 0.51 -13.22
N ASN A 130 6.37 1.56 -12.87
CA ASN A 130 6.80 2.94 -13.12
C ASN A 130 8.11 3.29 -12.40
N PHE A 131 8.33 2.77 -11.18
CA PHE A 131 9.61 2.90 -10.51
C PHE A 131 10.75 2.18 -11.22
N ALA A 132 10.52 0.97 -11.73
CA ALA A 132 11.52 0.26 -12.52
C ALA A 132 11.88 1.02 -13.81
N LEU A 133 10.89 1.57 -14.51
CA LEU A 133 11.10 2.41 -15.69
C LEU A 133 11.95 3.64 -15.36
N LEU A 134 11.54 4.39 -14.33
CA LEU A 134 12.23 5.62 -13.92
C LEU A 134 13.65 5.33 -13.45
N SER A 135 13.86 4.31 -12.62
CA SER A 135 15.18 3.96 -12.10
C SER A 135 16.15 3.55 -13.21
N TYR A 136 15.67 2.78 -14.19
CA TYR A 136 16.47 2.39 -15.35
C TYR A 136 16.82 3.59 -16.23
N ALA A 137 15.83 4.44 -16.54
CA ALA A 137 16.04 5.63 -17.35
C ALA A 137 17.04 6.60 -16.68
N THR A 138 16.92 6.82 -15.37
CA THR A 138 17.88 7.62 -14.59
C THR A 138 19.29 7.04 -14.66
N ARG A 139 19.44 5.70 -14.53
CA ARG A 139 20.75 5.04 -14.70
C ARG A 139 21.36 5.33 -16.06
N ARG A 140 20.56 5.15 -17.13
CA ARG A 140 21.01 5.36 -18.51
C ARG A 140 21.44 6.81 -18.75
N ALA A 141 20.68 7.78 -18.22
CA ALA A 141 21.04 9.18 -18.32
C ALA A 141 22.38 9.49 -17.63
N ILE A 142 22.60 9.00 -16.41
CA ILE A 142 23.88 9.20 -15.71
C ILE A 142 25.04 8.53 -16.46
N ALA A 143 24.84 7.31 -16.97
CA ALA A 143 25.85 6.60 -17.78
C ALA A 143 26.20 7.37 -19.06
N ALA A 144 25.20 7.89 -19.77
CA ALA A 144 25.40 8.72 -20.96
C ALA A 144 26.20 9.99 -20.64
N HIS A 145 25.93 10.64 -19.51
CA HIS A 145 26.71 11.80 -19.09
C HIS A 145 28.15 11.48 -18.69
N LYS A 146 28.40 10.31 -18.07
CA LYS A 146 29.76 9.84 -17.70
C LYS A 146 30.57 9.28 -18.89
N GLY A 147 29.90 8.85 -19.95
CA GLY A 147 30.56 8.25 -21.12
C GLY A 147 31.01 6.80 -20.92
N HIS A 148 30.57 6.14 -19.85
CA HIS A 148 30.81 4.72 -19.59
C HIS A 148 29.64 4.11 -18.79
N ASP A 149 29.47 2.79 -18.87
CA ASP A 149 28.45 2.09 -18.10
C ASP A 149 28.75 2.18 -16.59
N LEU A 150 27.69 2.25 -15.79
CA LEU A 150 27.79 2.31 -14.33
C LEU A 150 27.86 0.89 -13.76
N ASP A 151 28.95 0.58 -13.05
CA ASP A 151 29.03 -0.61 -12.23
C ASP A 151 28.08 -0.44 -11.03
N THR A 152 26.96 -1.17 -11.04
CA THR A 152 26.27 -1.81 -9.88
C THR A 152 24.74 -1.95 -10.08
N GLY A 153 24.23 -3.15 -9.79
CA GLY A 153 22.86 -3.41 -9.32
C GLY A 153 21.93 -4.13 -10.31
N PRO A 154 21.17 -5.16 -9.87
CA PRO A 154 20.44 -6.05 -10.75
C PRO A 154 19.24 -5.30 -11.33
N ILE A 155 19.34 -4.91 -12.58
CA ILE A 155 18.26 -4.78 -13.56
C ILE A 155 19.02 -4.65 -14.88
N GLU A 156 19.26 -5.80 -15.52
CA GLU A 156 19.28 -5.84 -16.98
C GLU A 156 18.02 -5.13 -17.48
N PRO A 157 18.11 -4.44 -18.65
CA PRO A 157 17.01 -3.63 -19.18
C PRO A 157 15.70 -4.36 -18.95
N PRO A 158 14.61 -3.66 -18.57
CA PRO A 158 13.37 -4.39 -18.45
C PRO A 158 13.18 -5.02 -19.83
N LEU A 159 12.76 -6.28 -19.79
CA LEU A 159 12.67 -7.23 -20.90
C LEU A 159 11.97 -6.56 -22.11
N PRO A 160 11.75 -7.17 -23.27
CA PRO A 160 10.97 -6.55 -24.37
C PRO A 160 9.68 -5.78 -23.94
N SER A 161 9.11 -6.13 -22.77
CA SER A 161 8.14 -5.34 -22.01
C SER A 161 8.52 -3.90 -21.65
N TYR A 162 9.78 -3.51 -21.41
CA TYR A 162 10.22 -2.11 -21.22
C TYR A 162 9.92 -1.25 -22.42
N ILE A 163 10.38 -1.72 -23.59
CA ILE A 163 10.24 -1.03 -24.85
C ILE A 163 8.75 -0.91 -25.16
N ALA A 164 7.98 -1.99 -24.96
CA ALA A 164 6.53 -1.96 -25.06
C ALA A 164 5.88 -0.92 -24.13
N LEU A 165 6.24 -0.90 -22.84
CA LEU A 165 5.67 0.06 -21.87
C LEU A 165 6.01 1.52 -22.18
N LEU A 166 7.22 1.80 -22.66
CA LEU A 166 7.59 3.15 -23.08
C LEU A 166 6.88 3.56 -24.38
N THR A 167 6.85 2.67 -25.38
CA THR A 167 6.22 2.94 -26.68
C THR A 167 4.70 3.06 -26.58
N GLU A 168 4.02 2.23 -25.78
CA GLU A 168 2.60 2.39 -25.44
C GLU A 168 2.30 3.75 -24.82
N GLY A 169 3.26 4.27 -24.04
CA GLY A 169 3.21 5.60 -23.48
C GLY A 169 3.72 6.71 -24.42
N GLY A 170 4.07 6.43 -25.67
CA GLY A 170 4.60 7.42 -26.60
C GLY A 170 5.96 8.01 -26.21
N LEU A 171 6.76 7.31 -25.39
CA LEU A 171 8.10 7.70 -25.01
C LEU A 171 9.15 6.99 -25.86
N GLU A 172 10.23 7.71 -26.19
CA GLU A 172 11.38 7.15 -26.89
C GLU A 172 12.11 6.15 -25.98
N PRO A 173 12.28 4.88 -26.40
CA PRO A 173 12.93 3.87 -25.56
C PRO A 173 14.41 4.12 -25.29
N GLU A 174 15.11 4.80 -26.21
CA GLU A 174 16.55 5.04 -26.14
C GLU A 174 16.91 6.17 -25.16
N ALA A 175 16.08 7.21 -25.10
CA ALA A 175 16.25 8.37 -24.24
C ALA A 175 14.88 8.92 -23.76
N PRO A 176 14.15 8.18 -22.90
CA PRO A 176 12.83 8.62 -22.45
C PRO A 176 12.93 9.87 -21.58
N ASP A 177 11.98 10.79 -21.74
CA ASP A 177 11.90 12.00 -20.92
C ASP A 177 11.73 11.66 -19.43
N LEU A 178 12.76 11.96 -18.65
CA LEU A 178 12.82 11.67 -17.21
C LEU A 178 11.75 12.44 -16.43
N LYS A 179 11.34 13.64 -16.86
CA LYS A 179 10.27 14.41 -16.20
C LYS A 179 8.92 13.76 -16.41
N VAL A 180 8.66 13.26 -17.62
CA VAL A 180 7.43 12.52 -17.91
C VAL A 180 7.38 11.23 -17.10
N LEU A 181 8.48 10.48 -17.03
CA LEU A 181 8.56 9.27 -16.21
C LEU A 181 8.39 9.56 -14.71
N GLN A 182 8.98 10.64 -14.21
CA GLN A 182 8.78 11.09 -12.83
C GLN A 182 7.32 11.45 -12.55
N SER A 183 6.66 12.16 -13.46
CA SER A 183 5.23 12.49 -13.35
C SER A 183 4.40 11.20 -13.30
N ARG A 184 4.65 10.24 -14.20
CA ARG A 184 3.94 8.96 -14.22
C ARG A 184 4.11 8.15 -12.94
N ALA A 185 5.33 8.10 -12.40
CA ALA A 185 5.57 7.45 -11.11
C ALA A 185 4.80 8.12 -9.97
N ARG A 186 4.68 9.45 -10.00
CA ARG A 186 3.89 10.22 -9.03
C ARG A 186 2.39 9.98 -9.19
N ASP A 187 1.91 9.93 -10.43
CA ASP A 187 0.50 9.66 -10.74
C ASP A 187 0.11 8.24 -10.32
N ALA A 188 0.97 7.25 -10.59
CA ALA A 188 0.79 5.88 -10.13
C ALA A 188 0.81 5.77 -8.60
N TYR A 189 1.67 6.55 -7.92
CA TYR A 189 1.69 6.62 -6.46
C TYR A 189 0.38 7.16 -5.91
N ASN A 190 -0.13 8.26 -6.47
CA ASN A 190 -1.43 8.82 -6.09
C ASN A 190 -2.59 7.86 -6.37
N ALA A 191 -2.54 7.12 -7.49
CA ALA A 191 -3.54 6.11 -7.83
C ALA A 191 -3.54 4.96 -6.81
N PHE A 192 -2.36 4.51 -6.36
CA PHE A 192 -2.25 3.54 -5.28
C PHE A 192 -2.87 4.08 -3.97
N LEU A 193 -2.54 5.31 -3.57
CA LEU A 193 -3.11 5.93 -2.36
C LEU A 193 -4.64 6.04 -2.44
N SER A 194 -5.16 6.42 -3.61
CA SER A 194 -6.61 6.50 -3.86
C SER A 194 -7.28 5.12 -3.77
N ALA A 195 -6.69 4.09 -4.38
CA ALA A 195 -7.20 2.72 -4.32
C ALA A 195 -7.19 2.18 -2.88
N ALA A 196 -6.10 2.42 -2.13
CA ALA A 196 -5.97 2.02 -0.73
C ALA A 196 -6.99 2.74 0.15
N ALA A 197 -7.18 4.05 -0.04
CA ALA A 197 -8.19 4.84 0.67
C ALA A 197 -9.61 4.34 0.38
N SER A 198 -9.92 4.05 -0.89
CA SER A 198 -11.22 3.50 -1.29
C SER A 198 -11.48 2.12 -0.70
N ASP A 199 -10.49 1.22 -0.70
CA ASP A 199 -10.60 -0.12 -0.11
C ASP A 199 -10.83 -0.07 1.40
N LEU A 200 -10.12 0.84 2.07
CA LEU A 200 -10.32 1.08 3.50
C LEU A 200 -11.57 1.90 3.78
N GLY A 201 -12.30 2.43 2.80
CA GLY A 201 -13.42 3.36 3.06
C GLY A 201 -12.98 4.61 3.85
N GLU A 202 -11.72 5.01 3.69
CA GLU A 202 -11.06 6.16 4.32
C GLU A 202 -10.75 7.23 3.27
N ASN A 203 -11.77 7.65 2.51
CA ASN A 203 -11.63 8.68 1.47
C ASN A 203 -10.98 9.94 2.07
N GLY A 204 -9.66 10.11 1.86
CA GLY A 204 -8.88 11.28 2.29
C GLY A 204 -7.87 11.09 3.43
N MET A 205 -7.71 9.91 4.04
CA MET A 205 -6.68 9.71 5.10
C MET A 205 -5.32 9.23 4.59
N LEU A 206 -5.27 8.68 3.37
CA LEU A 206 -4.04 8.19 2.73
C LEU A 206 -3.65 8.99 1.48
N ALA A 207 -4.51 9.89 1.00
CA ALA A 207 -4.26 10.71 -0.19
C ALA A 207 -3.41 11.94 0.13
#